data_AF-A0A8C3SRF6-F1
#
_entry.id   AF-A0A8C3SRF6-F1
#
_cell.length_a   1.000
_cell.length_b   1.000
_cell.length_c   1.000
_cell.angle_alpha   90.00
_cell.angle_beta   90.00
_cell.angle_gamma   90.00
#
_symmetry.space_group_name_H-M   'P 1'
#
loop_
_entity.id
_entity.type
_entity.pdbx_description
1 polymer ?
#
loop_
_entity_poly.entity_id
_entity_poly.type
_entity_poly.pdbx_seq_one_letter_code
_entity_poly.pdbx_strand_id
1 'polypeptide(L)'
;GGAARPAGRAGAMGRMSPKAAQAPEAQTCRLAPWDCTICMERLVTSSGYEGLLSHRGAKPELVGKLGKCGHMYHLLCLVAMYNNGNKDGSLQCPTCKAIYGEKTGTQPPGKMEFHIIPHSLPGYTESKTIRIVYDIPTGIQGPEHPNPGKKFTARGFPRHCYLPDNEKGRKVSDLLPPAPGAWLPPTNSSPGTRVWRHSRVCGDGAWHVTPLATYI
;
A
#
# COMPACT_ATOMS: atom_id res chain seq x y z
N GLY A 1 -81.46 12.54 -17.99
CA GLY A 1 -80.58 13.15 -18.99
C GLY A 1 -79.18 12.71 -18.66
N GLY A 2 -78.40 12.14 -19.57
CA GLY A 2 -78.40 12.31 -21.02
C GLY A 2 -76.92 12.46 -21.39
N ALA A 3 -76.38 11.49 -22.14
CA ALA A 3 -75.81 11.75 -23.48
C ALA A 3 -74.33 12.16 -23.39
N ALA A 4 -73.40 11.74 -24.24
CA ALA A 4 -73.45 10.91 -25.44
C ALA A 4 -72.01 10.41 -25.72
N ARG A 5 -71.92 9.27 -26.43
CA ARG A 5 -70.77 8.95 -27.30
C ARG A 5 -70.87 9.79 -28.58
N PRO A 6 -69.77 9.98 -29.33
CA PRO A 6 -69.69 9.33 -30.65
C PRO A 6 -68.30 8.67 -30.84
N ALA A 7 -68.16 7.47 -31.45
CA ALA A 7 -68.15 7.17 -32.89
C ALA A 7 -67.12 8.03 -33.65
N GLY A 8 -66.13 7.54 -34.38
CA GLY A 8 -65.67 6.21 -34.78
C GLY A 8 -64.74 6.40 -35.99
N ARG A 9 -63.73 5.53 -36.18
CA ARG A 9 -63.21 5.19 -37.52
C ARG A 9 -62.27 3.99 -37.44
N ALA A 10 -62.65 2.93 -38.15
CA ALA A 10 -61.76 1.84 -38.51
C ALA A 10 -60.78 2.30 -39.60
N GLY A 11 -59.56 1.80 -39.59
CA GLY A 11 -58.60 2.06 -40.66
C GLY A 11 -57.21 1.47 -40.45
N ALA A 12 -56.98 0.34 -41.13
CA ALA A 12 -55.70 -0.16 -41.66
C ALA A 12 -54.64 -0.76 -40.71
N MET A 13 -54.39 -2.05 -40.94
CA MET A 13 -53.15 -2.73 -40.56
C MET A 13 -51.96 -2.09 -41.29
N GLY A 14 -50.92 -1.75 -40.55
CA GLY A 14 -49.61 -1.38 -41.09
C GLY A 14 -48.51 -1.91 -40.19
N ARG A 15 -47.78 -2.94 -40.64
CA ARG A 15 -46.54 -3.41 -40.01
C ARG A 15 -45.50 -2.28 -40.08
N MET A 16 -44.80 -2.00 -38.98
CA MET A 16 -43.47 -1.37 -39.05
C MET A 16 -42.63 -1.71 -37.81
N SER A 17 -41.45 -2.25 -38.09
CA SER A 17 -40.42 -2.71 -37.14
C SER A 17 -39.85 -1.58 -36.28
N PRO A 18 -39.39 -1.85 -35.05
CA PRO A 18 -38.71 -0.84 -34.26
C PRO A 18 -37.27 -0.66 -34.77
N LYS A 19 -37.04 0.44 -35.49
CA LYS A 19 -35.70 1.04 -35.60
C LYS A 19 -35.38 1.75 -34.29
N ALA A 20 -34.49 1.18 -33.50
CA ALA A 20 -33.78 1.92 -32.47
C ALA A 20 -32.59 2.66 -33.10
N ALA A 21 -32.77 3.95 -33.36
CA ALA A 21 -31.70 4.94 -33.26
C ALA A 21 -31.52 5.23 -31.76
N GLN A 22 -30.37 5.49 -31.15
CA GLN A 22 -29.08 6.00 -31.57
C GLN A 22 -28.13 5.76 -30.39
N ALA A 23 -26.83 5.71 -30.61
CA ALA A 23 -25.86 6.10 -29.59
C ALA A 23 -24.66 6.76 -30.28
N PRO A 24 -24.35 8.04 -29.98
CA PRO A 24 -23.04 8.60 -30.28
C PRO A 24 -22.09 8.44 -29.09
N GLU A 25 -20.84 8.15 -29.44
CA GLU A 25 -19.57 8.60 -28.84
C GLU A 25 -19.40 8.61 -27.31
N ALA A 26 -18.38 7.88 -26.84
CA ALA A 26 -17.20 8.47 -26.18
C ALA A 26 -16.43 7.41 -25.36
N GLN A 27 -15.18 7.19 -25.75
CA GLN A 27 -14.02 6.88 -24.89
C GLN A 27 -14.22 5.82 -23.79
N THR A 28 -13.89 4.57 -24.12
CA THR A 28 -13.75 3.46 -23.17
C THR A 28 -12.46 3.61 -22.37
N CYS A 29 -12.47 4.47 -21.36
CA CYS A 29 -11.59 4.41 -20.20
C CYS A 29 -12.44 4.53 -18.94
N ARG A 30 -13.12 3.45 -18.54
CA ARG A 30 -13.91 3.41 -17.30
C ARG A 30 -13.65 2.09 -16.58
N LEU A 31 -12.75 2.13 -15.59
CA LEU A 31 -12.57 1.07 -14.60
C LEU A 31 -13.94 0.72 -13.99
N ALA A 32 -14.42 -0.50 -14.23
CA ALA A 32 -15.70 -0.95 -13.70
C ALA A 32 -15.56 -1.26 -12.19
N PRO A 33 -16.57 -0.97 -11.36
CA PRO A 33 -16.51 -1.16 -9.90
C PRO A 33 -16.55 -2.63 -9.43
N TRP A 34 -16.36 -3.59 -10.34
CA TRP A 34 -16.59 -5.01 -10.12
C TRP A 34 -15.38 -5.89 -10.41
N ASP A 35 -14.21 -5.31 -10.69
CA ASP A 35 -13.00 -6.08 -10.98
C ASP A 35 -12.08 -6.15 -9.76
N CYS A 36 -11.51 -7.33 -9.53
CA CYS A 36 -10.47 -7.52 -8.54
C CYS A 36 -9.17 -6.92 -9.08
N THR A 37 -8.69 -5.82 -8.49
CA THR A 37 -7.48 -5.14 -8.98
C THR A 37 -6.16 -5.90 -8.72
N ILE A 38 -6.22 -7.12 -8.18
CA ILE A 38 -5.05 -7.97 -7.92
C ILE A 38 -4.84 -8.94 -9.09
N CYS A 39 -5.88 -9.68 -9.48
CA CYS A 39 -5.83 -10.62 -10.62
C CYS A 39 -6.39 -10.03 -11.92
N MET A 40 -7.00 -8.84 -11.87
CA MET A 40 -7.71 -8.19 -12.97
C MET A 40 -8.94 -8.94 -13.51
N GLU A 41 -9.41 -9.96 -12.79
CA GLU A 41 -10.65 -10.68 -13.10
C GLU A 41 -11.86 -10.04 -12.43
N ARG A 42 -13.05 -10.28 -12.98
CA ARG A 42 -14.31 -9.84 -12.36
C ARG A 42 -14.51 -10.53 -11.02
N LEU A 43 -15.04 -9.80 -10.02
CA LEU A 43 -15.34 -10.35 -8.69
C LEU A 43 -16.43 -11.42 -8.71
N VAL A 44 -17.26 -11.45 -9.77
CA VAL A 44 -18.28 -12.49 -9.98
C VAL A 44 -17.72 -13.79 -10.58
N THR A 45 -16.48 -13.77 -11.09
CA THR A 45 -15.80 -14.94 -11.64
C THR A 45 -14.77 -15.48 -10.66
N SER A 46 -14.20 -16.64 -10.94
CA SER A 46 -13.12 -17.23 -10.16
C SER A 46 -11.87 -16.34 -10.16
N SER A 47 -11.13 -16.38 -9.06
CA SER A 47 -9.81 -15.75 -8.93
C SER A 47 -8.79 -16.38 -9.87
N GLY A 48 -8.03 -15.57 -10.62
CA GLY A 48 -6.89 -16.03 -11.43
C GLY A 48 -5.75 -16.71 -10.65
N TYR A 49 -5.79 -16.69 -9.31
CA TYR A 49 -4.85 -17.41 -8.42
C TYR A 49 -5.33 -18.79 -7.95
N GLU A 50 -6.34 -19.38 -8.60
CA GLU A 50 -6.92 -20.68 -8.25
C GLU A 50 -5.85 -21.77 -8.01
N GLY A 51 -4.85 -21.88 -8.88
CA GLY A 51 -3.80 -22.91 -8.80
C GLY A 51 -2.86 -22.84 -7.59
N LEU A 52 -2.81 -21.73 -6.82
CA LEU A 52 -1.85 -21.58 -5.72
C LEU A 52 -2.35 -22.08 -4.35
N LEU A 53 -3.67 -22.17 -4.17
CA LEU A 53 -4.28 -22.40 -2.85
C LEU A 53 -5.30 -23.56 -2.83
N SER A 54 -5.52 -24.25 -3.95
CA SER A 54 -6.39 -25.43 -4.05
C SER A 54 -6.05 -26.54 -3.03
N HIS A 55 -4.82 -26.58 -2.51
CA HIS A 55 -4.42 -27.52 -1.45
C HIS A 55 -5.01 -27.21 -0.06
N ARG A 56 -5.64 -26.04 0.17
CA ARG A 56 -6.20 -25.65 1.48
C ARG A 56 -7.71 -25.37 1.46
N GLY A 57 -8.42 -25.81 0.42
CA GLY A 57 -9.89 -25.79 0.37
C GLY A 57 -10.54 -24.41 0.26
N ALA A 58 -9.79 -23.38 -0.10
CA ALA A 58 -10.34 -22.04 -0.29
C ALA A 58 -10.97 -21.93 -1.70
N LYS A 59 -12.27 -21.66 -1.75
CA LYS A 59 -13.04 -21.54 -3.00
C LYS A 59 -12.61 -20.29 -3.79
N PRO A 60 -12.29 -20.41 -5.09
CA PRO A 60 -11.74 -19.31 -5.88
C PRO A 60 -12.74 -18.20 -6.19
N GLU A 61 -14.03 -18.42 -6.00
CA GLU A 61 -15.12 -17.45 -6.21
C GLU A 61 -15.38 -16.59 -4.97
N LEU A 62 -14.75 -16.89 -3.82
CA LEU A 62 -14.99 -16.13 -2.60
C LEU A 62 -14.43 -14.71 -2.71
N VAL A 63 -15.28 -13.73 -2.45
CA VAL A 63 -14.93 -12.30 -2.40
C VAL A 63 -14.98 -11.82 -0.97
N GLY A 64 -13.91 -11.15 -0.54
CA GLY A 64 -13.80 -10.49 0.75
C GLY A 64 -13.89 -8.98 0.62
N LYS A 65 -14.54 -8.34 1.60
CA LYS A 65 -14.57 -6.87 1.76
C LYS A 65 -13.65 -6.46 2.90
N LEU A 66 -12.73 -5.53 2.65
CA LEU A 66 -11.84 -5.02 3.69
C LEU A 66 -12.61 -4.07 4.63
N GLY A 67 -12.56 -4.31 5.94
CA GLY A 67 -13.48 -3.70 6.90
C GLY A 67 -13.45 -2.16 7.02
N LYS A 68 -12.27 -1.52 6.94
CA LYS A 68 -12.13 -0.07 7.14
C LYS A 68 -12.44 0.74 5.89
N CYS A 69 -12.01 0.25 4.73
CA CYS A 69 -12.10 1.00 3.46
C CYS A 69 -13.15 0.45 2.49
N GLY A 70 -13.72 -0.73 2.76
CA GLY A 70 -14.79 -1.30 1.97
C GLY A 70 -14.42 -1.84 0.59
N HIS A 71 -13.16 -1.76 0.17
CA HIS A 71 -12.70 -2.33 -1.10
C HIS A 71 -12.83 -3.87 -1.12
N MET A 72 -13.17 -4.42 -2.28
CA MET A 72 -13.51 -5.82 -2.47
C MET A 72 -12.49 -6.51 -3.38
N TYR A 73 -12.13 -7.75 -3.04
CA TYR A 73 -11.17 -8.57 -3.78
C TYR A 73 -11.52 -10.04 -3.60
N HIS A 74 -11.09 -10.91 -4.52
CA HIS A 74 -11.11 -12.35 -4.23
C HIS A 74 -10.27 -12.65 -2.99
N LEU A 75 -10.77 -13.51 -2.12
CA LEU A 75 -10.07 -13.89 -0.88
C LEU A 75 -8.73 -14.57 -1.21
N LEU A 76 -8.71 -15.41 -2.25
CA LEU A 76 -7.47 -16.02 -2.75
C LEU A 76 -6.43 -14.96 -3.18
N CYS A 77 -6.87 -13.90 -3.85
CA CYS A 77 -5.99 -12.81 -4.26
C CYS A 77 -5.38 -12.07 -3.07
N LEU A 78 -6.16 -11.81 -2.02
CA LEU A 78 -5.66 -11.20 -0.79
C LEU A 78 -4.66 -12.11 -0.08
N VAL A 79 -4.92 -13.41 -0.01
CA VAL A 79 -4.01 -14.38 0.60
C VAL A 79 -2.72 -14.50 -0.22
N ALA A 80 -2.80 -14.58 -1.55
CA ALA A 80 -1.64 -14.60 -2.42
C ALA A 80 -0.79 -13.33 -2.27
N MET A 81 -1.43 -12.17 -2.23
CA MET A 81 -0.76 -10.89 -1.98
C MET A 81 -0.06 -10.87 -0.61
N TYR A 82 -0.75 -11.30 0.45
CA TYR A 82 -0.16 -11.38 1.78
C TYR A 82 1.02 -12.35 1.84
N ASN A 83 0.90 -13.51 1.21
CA ASN A 83 1.94 -14.53 1.17
C ASN A 83 3.19 -14.11 0.38
N ASN A 84 3.04 -13.21 -0.58
CA ASN A 84 4.15 -12.63 -1.32
C ASN A 84 4.76 -11.39 -0.62
N GLY A 85 4.13 -10.90 0.45
CA GLY A 85 4.60 -9.79 1.26
C GLY A 85 5.52 -10.21 2.42
N ASN A 86 5.70 -9.29 3.37
CA ASN A 86 6.57 -9.51 4.55
C ASN A 86 5.96 -10.46 5.60
N LYS A 87 4.68 -10.82 5.48
CA LYS A 87 3.95 -11.70 6.42
C LYS A 87 4.06 -11.24 7.88
N ASP A 88 4.07 -9.93 8.09
CA ASP A 88 4.24 -9.26 9.37
C ASP A 88 2.94 -9.14 10.19
N GLY A 89 1.89 -9.85 9.77
CA GLY A 89 0.55 -9.70 10.36
C GLY A 89 -0.20 -8.47 9.88
N SER A 90 0.38 -7.66 8.98
CA SER A 90 -0.28 -6.51 8.37
C SER A 90 -0.76 -6.79 6.95
N LEU A 91 -1.88 -6.16 6.60
CA LEU A 91 -2.43 -6.19 5.25
C LEU A 91 -2.65 -4.75 4.78
N GLN A 92 -2.08 -4.41 3.61
CA GLN A 92 -2.28 -3.10 3.00
C GLN A 92 -3.26 -3.23 1.82
N CYS A 93 -4.32 -2.42 1.84
CA CYS A 93 -5.29 -2.37 0.75
C CYS A 93 -4.59 -1.93 -0.56
N PRO A 94 -4.67 -2.71 -1.66
CA PRO A 94 -4.08 -2.36 -2.95
C PRO A 94 -4.60 -1.04 -3.51
N THR A 95 -5.89 -0.74 -3.29
CA THR A 95 -6.57 0.42 -3.88
C THR A 95 -6.27 1.70 -3.12
N CYS A 96 -6.60 1.77 -1.81
CA CYS A 96 -6.46 3.02 -1.04
C CYS A 96 -5.27 3.04 -0.07
N LYS A 97 -4.46 1.98 -0.02
CA LYS A 97 -3.28 1.87 0.85
C LYS A 97 -3.56 1.86 2.36
N ALA A 98 -4.83 1.80 2.78
CA ALA A 98 -5.21 1.60 4.18
C ALA A 98 -4.59 0.33 4.75
N ILE A 99 -4.09 0.41 5.99
CA ILE A 99 -3.44 -0.71 6.69
C ILE A 99 -4.37 -1.33 7.73
N TYR A 100 -4.38 -2.65 7.73
CA TYR A 100 -5.01 -3.55 8.68
C TYR A 100 -3.91 -4.27 9.45
N GLY A 101 -3.98 -4.29 10.78
CA GLY A 101 -2.87 -4.74 11.63
C GLY A 101 -1.77 -3.68 11.83
N GLU A 102 -0.67 -4.10 12.43
CA GLU A 102 0.53 -3.28 12.66
C GLU A 102 1.60 -3.68 11.65
N LYS A 103 1.98 -2.75 10.77
CA LYS A 103 2.98 -3.02 9.73
C LYS A 103 4.38 -2.87 10.31
N THR A 104 5.16 -3.94 10.25
CA THR A 104 6.55 -3.96 10.72
C THR A 104 7.52 -4.19 9.56
N GLY A 105 8.77 -3.77 9.75
CA GLY A 105 9.83 -3.92 8.77
C GLY A 105 10.69 -5.14 9.05
N THR A 106 11.55 -5.51 8.11
CA THR A 106 12.54 -6.58 8.29
C THR A 106 13.94 -6.00 8.55
N GLN A 107 14.01 -4.91 9.31
CA GLN A 107 15.29 -4.25 9.60
C GLN A 107 16.14 -5.09 10.55
N PRO A 108 17.42 -5.40 10.21
CA PRO A 108 18.34 -6.11 11.09
C PRO A 108 18.62 -5.35 12.40
N PRO A 109 19.15 -6.04 13.43
CA PRO A 109 19.61 -5.41 14.66
C PRO A 109 20.67 -4.34 14.40
N GLY A 110 20.61 -3.24 15.16
CA GLY A 110 21.56 -2.14 15.06
C GLY A 110 21.33 -1.11 16.16
N LYS A 111 22.09 -0.02 16.11
CA LYS A 111 22.03 1.10 17.05
C LYS A 111 21.50 2.36 16.35
N MET A 112 20.81 3.17 17.12
CA MET A 112 20.40 4.52 16.73
C MET A 112 20.72 5.47 17.87
N GLU A 113 21.39 6.58 17.55
CA GLU A 113 21.77 7.61 18.50
C GLU A 113 21.35 9.00 18.00
N PHE A 114 21.02 9.88 18.94
CA PHE A 114 20.63 11.26 18.67
C PHE A 114 21.60 12.23 19.35
N HIS A 115 22.02 13.27 18.62
CA HIS A 115 22.83 14.36 19.15
C HIS A 115 22.32 15.70 18.64
N ILE A 116 22.31 16.72 19.47
CA ILE A 116 22.10 18.10 19.01
C ILE A 116 23.46 18.70 18.68
N ILE A 117 23.64 19.17 17.45
CA ILE A 117 24.85 19.89 17.03
C ILE A 117 24.57 21.41 16.96
N PRO A 118 25.54 22.26 17.34
CA PRO A 118 25.36 23.71 17.43
C PRO A 118 25.47 24.41 16.06
N HIS A 119 25.02 23.75 15.00
CA HIS A 119 25.00 24.29 13.64
C HIS A 119 23.57 24.27 13.11
N SER A 120 23.22 25.28 12.31
CA SER A 120 21.92 25.39 11.66
C SER A 120 21.97 24.75 10.28
N LEU A 121 20.88 24.08 9.88
CA LEU A 121 20.73 23.60 8.50
C LEU A 121 20.43 24.77 7.54
N PRO A 122 20.83 24.68 6.27
CA PRO A 122 20.41 25.65 5.25
C PRO A 122 18.88 25.78 5.24
N GLY A 123 18.36 27.01 5.36
CA GLY A 123 16.92 27.28 5.46
C GLY A 123 16.34 27.28 6.88
N TYR A 124 17.12 26.94 7.91
CA TYR A 124 16.69 26.90 9.31
C TYR A 124 17.66 27.65 10.24
N THR A 125 17.90 28.93 9.98
CA THR A 125 18.92 29.74 10.69
C THR A 125 18.67 29.83 12.19
N GLU A 126 17.41 29.87 12.62
CA GLU A 126 16.99 30.06 14.01
C GLU A 126 16.96 28.78 14.86
N SER A 127 17.41 27.65 14.32
CA SER A 127 17.42 26.37 15.06
C SER A 127 18.75 25.64 14.93
N LYS A 128 19.12 24.93 16.00
CA LYS A 128 20.20 23.94 15.98
C LYS A 128 19.81 22.76 15.08
N THR A 129 20.64 21.73 15.00
CA THR A 129 20.36 20.53 14.21
C THR A 129 20.36 19.29 15.08
N ILE A 130 19.34 18.45 14.92
CA ILE A 130 19.29 17.09 15.44
C ILE A 130 20.03 16.19 14.45
N ARG A 131 21.19 15.69 14.85
CA ARG A 131 21.94 14.66 14.13
C ARG A 131 21.51 13.29 14.62
N ILE A 132 21.05 12.47 13.69
CA ILE A 132 20.69 11.08 13.92
C ILE A 132 21.79 10.20 13.33
N VAL A 133 22.29 9.25 14.12
CA VAL A 133 23.31 8.29 13.70
C VAL A 133 22.72 6.89 13.75
N TYR A 134 22.69 6.22 12.61
CA TYR A 134 22.33 4.81 12.53
C TYR A 134 23.59 3.99 12.33
N ASP A 135 23.77 2.94 13.12
CA ASP A 135 24.87 2.00 12.98
C ASP A 135 24.34 0.56 12.93
N ILE A 136 24.42 -0.06 11.75
CA ILE A 136 23.94 -1.42 11.51
C ILE A 136 25.12 -2.26 11.05
N PRO A 137 25.58 -3.24 11.86
CA PRO A 137 26.67 -4.11 11.47
C PRO A 137 26.22 -5.14 10.42
N THR A 138 27.20 -5.81 9.81
CA THR A 138 26.94 -7.03 9.06
C THR A 138 26.42 -8.13 9.98
N GLY A 139 25.70 -9.11 9.45
CA GLY A 139 25.11 -10.15 10.28
C GLY A 139 24.58 -11.33 9.49
N ILE A 140 23.74 -12.13 10.13
CA ILE A 140 23.06 -13.29 9.55
C ILE A 140 21.58 -12.95 9.35
N GLN A 141 21.05 -13.37 8.20
CA GLN A 141 19.65 -13.19 7.83
C GLN A 141 18.74 -14.04 8.72
N GLY A 142 17.73 -13.40 9.32
CA GLY A 142 16.70 -14.06 10.10
C GLY A 142 15.65 -14.77 9.22
N PRO A 143 14.69 -15.49 9.82
CA PRO A 143 13.60 -16.15 9.10
C PRO A 143 12.73 -15.21 8.24
N GLU A 144 12.69 -13.92 8.60
CA GLU A 144 11.97 -12.85 7.93
C GLU A 144 12.68 -12.31 6.68
N HIS A 145 13.94 -12.69 6.45
CA HIS A 145 14.76 -12.23 5.33
C HIS A 145 14.72 -13.20 4.14
N PRO A 146 15.10 -12.74 2.93
CA PRO A 146 14.97 -13.57 1.71
C PRO A 146 15.77 -14.88 1.74
N ASN A 147 16.91 -14.92 2.44
CA ASN A 147 17.75 -16.11 2.56
C ASN A 147 18.14 -16.38 4.03
N PRO A 148 17.25 -16.98 4.84
CA PRO A 148 17.53 -17.26 6.25
C PRO A 148 18.84 -18.04 6.42
N GLY A 149 19.64 -17.65 7.42
CA GLY A 149 20.95 -18.26 7.71
C GLY A 149 22.11 -17.80 6.83
N LYS A 150 21.87 -17.06 5.74
CA LYS A 150 22.95 -16.45 4.95
C LYS A 150 23.45 -15.15 5.56
N LYS A 151 24.71 -14.81 5.31
CA LYS A 151 25.26 -13.50 5.68
C LYS A 151 24.56 -12.38 4.91
N PHE A 152 24.42 -11.21 5.54
CA PHE A 152 24.12 -9.95 4.87
C PHE A 152 25.24 -8.93 5.13
N THR A 153 25.40 -7.99 4.21
CA THR A 153 26.35 -6.88 4.33
C THR A 153 25.61 -5.56 4.52
N ALA A 154 26.18 -4.67 5.33
CA ALA A 154 25.66 -3.33 5.58
C ALA A 154 26.73 -2.31 5.17
N ARG A 155 26.53 -1.65 4.03
CA ARG A 155 27.52 -0.69 3.47
C ARG A 155 27.15 0.75 3.77
N GLY A 156 28.18 1.55 4.01
CA GLY A 156 28.05 2.99 4.29
C GLY A 156 27.50 3.30 5.68
N PHE A 157 27.81 2.44 6.66
CA PHE A 157 27.51 2.66 8.08
C PHE A 157 28.77 3.12 8.84
N PRO A 158 28.63 4.00 9.86
CA PRO A 158 27.38 4.61 10.33
C PRO A 158 26.81 5.62 9.33
N ARG A 159 25.47 5.73 9.26
CA ARG A 159 24.76 6.70 8.44
C ARG A 159 24.32 7.89 9.28
N HIS A 160 24.59 9.08 8.78
CA HIS A 160 24.20 10.34 9.40
C HIS A 160 22.99 10.95 8.69
N CYS A 161 21.99 11.36 9.46
CA CYS A 161 20.85 12.13 8.99
C CYS A 161 20.68 13.39 9.85
N TYR A 162 20.04 14.42 9.30
CA TYR A 162 19.93 15.72 9.95
C TYR A 162 18.49 16.21 9.87
N LEU A 163 17.98 16.74 11.00
CA LEU A 163 16.71 17.43 11.09
C LEU A 163 16.92 18.77 11.81
N PRO A 164 16.18 19.83 11.47
CA PRO A 164 16.25 21.07 12.23
C PRO A 164 15.70 20.83 13.65
N ASP A 165 16.33 21.41 14.66
CA ASP A 165 15.90 21.34 16.05
C ASP A 165 14.78 22.35 16.33
N ASN A 166 13.63 22.14 15.69
CA ASN A 166 12.41 22.92 15.88
C ASN A 166 11.23 21.98 16.15
N GLU A 167 10.04 22.53 16.38
CA GLU A 167 8.85 21.74 16.72
C GLU A 167 8.53 20.64 15.69
N LYS A 168 8.71 20.92 14.39
CA LYS A 168 8.47 19.93 13.33
C LYS A 168 9.54 18.85 13.33
N GLY A 169 10.82 19.22 13.45
CA GLY A 169 11.92 18.26 13.48
C GLY A 169 11.86 17.35 14.70
N ARG A 170 11.47 17.87 15.87
CA ARG A 170 11.25 17.09 17.10
C ARG A 170 10.09 16.10 16.95
N LYS A 171 8.97 16.52 16.36
CA LYS A 171 7.86 15.60 16.03
C LYS A 171 8.31 14.47 15.11
N VAL A 172 9.17 14.75 14.13
CA VAL A 172 9.72 13.71 13.25
C VAL A 172 10.70 12.80 14.01
N SER A 173 11.54 13.34 14.91
CA SER A 173 12.46 12.52 15.71
C SER A 173 11.75 11.60 16.69
N ASP A 174 10.65 12.07 17.31
CA ASP A 174 9.89 11.27 18.27
C ASP A 174 9.16 10.09 17.61
N LEU A 175 8.88 10.19 16.31
CA LEU A 175 8.28 9.12 15.52
C LEU A 175 9.30 8.06 15.07
N LEU A 176 10.59 8.24 15.35
CA LEU A 176 11.63 7.26 15.04
C LEU A 176 11.76 6.25 16.18
N PRO A 177 11.33 4.99 15.98
CA PRO A 177 11.26 4.03 17.08
C PRO A 177 12.65 3.44 17.35
N PRO A 178 13.20 3.47 18.58
CA PRO A 178 14.57 3.03 18.88
C PRO A 178 14.86 1.52 18.66
N ALA A 179 13.88 0.73 18.23
CA ALA A 179 13.87 -0.73 18.36
C ALA A 179 14.00 -1.48 17.01
N PRO A 180 14.81 -2.57 16.94
CA PRO A 180 14.89 -3.47 15.78
C PRO A 180 13.52 -3.94 15.28
N GLY A 181 13.34 -4.07 13.96
CA GLY A 181 12.07 -4.54 13.36
C GLY A 181 10.93 -3.51 13.24
N ALA A 182 10.95 -2.40 13.97
CA ALA A 182 9.84 -1.42 14.00
C ALA A 182 10.06 -0.14 13.18
N TRP A 183 11.21 0.01 12.51
CA TRP A 183 11.67 1.28 11.91
C TRP A 183 10.88 1.82 10.71
N LEU A 184 9.80 1.15 10.30
CA LEU A 184 8.80 1.80 9.47
C LEU A 184 7.83 2.50 10.43
N PRO A 185 7.78 3.85 10.47
CA PRO A 185 6.70 4.50 11.21
C PRO A 185 5.37 3.95 10.69
N PRO A 186 4.37 3.72 11.56
CA PRO A 186 3.05 3.28 11.11
C PRO A 186 2.64 4.17 9.94
N THR A 187 2.43 3.58 8.76
CA THR A 187 2.32 4.38 7.52
C THR A 187 1.01 5.16 7.41
N ASN A 188 0.26 5.22 8.52
CA ASN A 188 -0.84 6.15 8.71
C ASN A 188 -0.37 7.54 9.14
N SER A 189 0.94 7.73 9.32
CA SER A 189 1.57 9.05 9.46
C SER A 189 1.82 9.63 8.06
N SER A 190 1.46 10.90 7.87
CA SER A 190 1.44 11.63 6.60
C SER A 190 2.74 11.46 5.78
N PRO A 191 2.75 11.66 4.45
CA PRO A 191 3.94 11.47 3.60
C PRO A 191 5.23 12.16 4.10
N GLY A 192 5.12 13.23 4.90
CA GLY A 192 6.22 13.98 5.51
C GLY A 192 6.80 13.44 6.83
N THR A 193 6.30 12.34 7.39
CA THR A 193 6.83 11.74 8.64
C THR A 193 7.68 10.48 8.41
N ARG A 194 7.82 10.04 7.15
CA ARG A 194 8.64 8.87 6.82
C ARG A 194 10.11 9.27 6.74
N VAL A 195 10.94 8.69 7.60
CA VAL A 195 12.40 8.90 7.60
C VAL A 195 13.12 7.95 6.64
N TRP A 196 12.50 6.83 6.28
CA TRP A 196 13.05 5.84 5.35
C TRP A 196 12.06 5.53 4.23
N ARG A 197 12.51 5.57 2.98
CA ARG A 197 11.68 5.20 1.81
C ARG A 197 11.57 3.68 1.67
N HIS A 198 12.69 3.00 1.90
CA HIS A 198 12.82 1.53 1.87
C HIS A 198 13.85 1.12 2.92
N SER A 199 13.61 0.00 3.61
CA SER A 199 14.55 -0.68 4.52
C SER A 199 14.33 -2.18 4.36
N ARG A 200 15.26 -2.88 3.69
CA ARG A 200 15.19 -4.35 3.51
C ARG A 200 16.56 -4.97 3.22
N VAL A 201 16.74 -6.22 3.62
CA VAL A 201 17.77 -7.08 3.05
C VAL A 201 17.31 -7.55 1.66
N CYS A 202 18.14 -7.34 0.65
CA CYS A 202 17.92 -7.76 -0.72
C CYS A 202 18.35 -9.24 -0.93
N GLY A 203 17.91 -9.85 -2.03
CA GLY A 203 18.20 -11.26 -2.32
C GLY A 203 19.69 -11.59 -2.49
N ASP A 204 20.48 -10.58 -2.84
CA ASP A 204 21.95 -10.61 -2.93
C ASP A 204 22.65 -10.47 -1.56
N GLY A 205 21.87 -10.32 -0.47
CA GLY A 205 22.40 -10.13 0.88
C GLY A 205 22.89 -8.71 1.15
N ALA A 206 22.62 -7.73 0.29
CA ALA A 206 22.87 -6.32 0.60
C ALA A 206 21.70 -5.76 1.43
N TRP A 207 21.99 -5.13 2.56
CA TRP A 207 20.98 -4.34 3.26
C TRP A 207 20.90 -2.93 2.65
N HIS A 208 19.75 -2.64 2.03
CA HIS A 208 19.47 -1.37 1.39
C HIS A 208 18.53 -0.54 2.24
N VAL A 209 18.97 0.68 2.55
CA VAL A 209 18.13 1.72 3.13
C VAL A 209 18.29 3.01 2.35
N THR A 210 17.18 3.70 2.12
CA THR A 210 17.20 5.04 1.53
C THR A 210 16.59 6.02 2.52
N PRO A 211 17.37 6.93 3.12
CA PRO A 211 16.81 7.99 3.94
C PRO A 211 15.92 8.89 3.08
N LEU A 212 14.74 9.21 3.60
CA LEU A 212 13.86 10.28 3.11
C LEU A 212 14.32 11.64 3.65
N ALA A 213 14.93 11.66 4.84
CA ALA A 213 15.35 12.87 5.55
C ALA A 213 16.82 13.24 5.31
N THR A 214 17.32 13.09 4.08
CA THR A 214 18.70 13.54 3.80
C THR A 214 18.79 15.07 3.78
N TYR A 215 17.69 15.75 3.41
CA TYR A 215 17.54 17.21 3.43
C TYR A 215 16.05 17.56 3.53
N ILE A 216 15.55 17.87 4.73
CA ILE A 216 14.30 18.64 4.90
C ILE A 216 14.67 19.96 5.56
#